data_AF-A0A7J2PM41-F1
#
_entry.id   AF-A0A7J2PM41-F1
#
_cell.length_a   1.000
_cell.length_b   1.000
_cell.length_c   1.000
_cell.angle_alpha   90.00
_cell.angle_beta   90.00
_cell.angle_gamma   90.00
#
_symmetry.space_group_name_H-M   'P 1'
#
loop_
_entity.id
_entity.type
_entity.pdbx_description
1 polymer ?
#
loop_
_entity_poly.entity_id
_entity_poly.type
_entity_poly.pdbx_seq_one_letter_code
_entity_poly.pdbx_strand_id
1 'polypeptide(L)'
;MSMYRSYLLKNNFWAKKGNEQNSNLEKVFIKHDSEVGGIYAIILNDRRGVKVLVEGKEFFFNNFDKLDSFLTRLQQRKDNFMKILRRKNISQKLRMLEI
;
A
#
# COMPACT_ATOMS: atom_id res chain seq x y z
N MET A 1 0.28 15.46 -17.43
CA MET A 1 -0.01 14.31 -16.53
C MET A 1 1.26 13.93 -15.76
N SER A 2 1.23 13.84 -14.43
CA SER A 2 2.36 13.30 -13.66
C SER A 2 2.34 11.77 -13.72
N MET A 3 3.40 11.13 -14.20
CA MET A 3 3.48 9.66 -14.38
C MET A 3 3.15 8.89 -13.10
N TYR A 4 3.59 9.40 -11.94
CA TYR A 4 3.32 8.80 -10.63
C TYR A 4 1.85 8.82 -10.25
N ARG A 5 1.08 9.82 -10.68
CA ARG A 5 -0.38 9.88 -10.45
C ARG A 5 -1.10 8.74 -11.17
N SER A 6 -0.80 8.54 -12.45
CA SER A 6 -1.42 7.46 -13.24
C SER A 6 -1.07 6.09 -12.67
N TYR A 7 0.18 5.91 -12.21
CA TYR A 7 0.64 4.67 -11.59
C TYR A 7 -0.09 4.35 -10.28
N LEU A 8 -0.24 5.34 -9.39
CA LEU A 8 -0.94 5.14 -8.11
C LEU A 8 -2.43 4.84 -8.31
N LEU A 9 -3.08 5.53 -9.24
CA LEU A 9 -4.48 5.28 -9.58
C LEU A 9 -4.69 3.85 -10.14
N LYS A 10 -3.77 3.36 -10.97
CA LYS A 10 -3.80 1.96 -11.45
C LYS A 10 -3.63 0.93 -10.33
N ASN A 11 -2.95 1.30 -9.24
CA ASN A 11 -2.66 0.42 -8.11
C ASN A 11 -3.69 0.50 -6.96
N ASN A 12 -4.91 0.96 -7.26
CA ASN A 12 -6.02 1.12 -6.32
C ASN A 12 -5.75 2.13 -5.19
N PHE A 13 -5.01 3.20 -5.47
CA PHE A 13 -4.93 4.33 -4.55
C PHE A 13 -6.05 5.35 -4.83
N TRP A 14 -6.74 5.78 -3.80
CA TRP A 14 -7.72 6.86 -3.86
C TRP A 14 -7.06 8.21 -3.66
N ALA A 15 -7.37 9.19 -4.50
CA ALA A 15 -6.94 10.56 -4.29
C ALA A 15 -7.74 11.19 -3.14
N LYS A 16 -7.06 11.87 -2.21
CA LYS A 16 -7.73 12.67 -1.17
C LYS A 16 -8.54 13.81 -1.81
N LYS A 17 -9.76 14.03 -1.32
CA LYS A 17 -10.62 15.15 -1.71
C LYS A 17 -9.86 16.48 -1.45
N GLY A 18 -9.68 17.29 -2.50
CA GLY A 18 -8.89 18.54 -2.45
C GLY A 18 -7.58 18.53 -3.23
N ASN A 19 -7.13 17.38 -3.76
CA ASN A 19 -5.96 17.29 -4.66
C ASN A 19 -6.11 18.08 -5.98
N GLU A 20 -7.35 18.46 -6.34
CA GLU A 20 -7.67 19.18 -7.58
C GLU A 20 -7.67 20.70 -7.42
N GLN A 21 -7.85 21.21 -6.20
CA GLN A 21 -7.99 22.64 -5.94
C GLN A 21 -6.66 23.35 -5.66
N ASN A 22 -5.63 22.63 -5.19
CA ASN A 22 -4.34 23.21 -4.85
C ASN A 22 -3.22 22.68 -5.73
N SER A 23 -2.89 23.44 -6.78
CA SER A 23 -1.80 23.11 -7.71
C SER A 23 -0.40 23.22 -7.10
N ASN A 24 -0.25 23.84 -5.92
CA ASN A 24 1.05 24.02 -5.24
C ASN A 24 1.24 23.14 -4.00
N LEU A 25 0.27 22.31 -3.65
CA LEU A 25 0.36 21.45 -2.45
C LEU A 25 0.58 19.99 -2.79
N GLU A 26 1.17 19.29 -1.83
CA GLU A 26 1.47 17.86 -1.88
C GLU A 26 0.20 17.07 -2.23
N LYS A 27 0.28 16.21 -3.25
CA LYS A 27 -0.86 15.39 -3.67
C LYS A 27 -0.85 14.10 -2.89
N VAL A 28 -1.90 13.88 -2.10
CA VAL A 28 -2.01 12.71 -1.22
C VAL A 28 -2.93 11.66 -1.83
N PHE A 29 -2.43 10.43 -1.92
CA PHE A 29 -3.12 9.25 -2.37
C PHE A 29 -3.16 8.25 -1.23
N ILE A 30 -4.29 7.57 -1.04
CA ILE A 30 -4.55 6.72 0.12
C ILE A 30 -5.03 5.38 -0.41
N LYS A 31 -4.38 4.30 0.00
CA LYS A 31 -4.84 2.93 -0.22
C LYS A 31 -5.08 2.29 1.14
N HIS A 32 -6.26 1.72 1.33
CA HIS A 32 -6.59 1.02 2.56
C HIS A 32 -6.40 -0.48 2.35
N ASP A 33 -5.55 -1.12 3.14
CA ASP A 33 -5.48 -2.58 3.25
C ASP A 33 -5.86 -2.98 4.68
N SER A 34 -6.69 -4.01 4.83
CA SER A 34 -7.24 -4.42 6.13
C SER A 34 -6.17 -4.93 7.11
N GLU A 35 -5.02 -5.38 6.62
CA GLU A 35 -3.95 -5.94 7.47
C GLU A 35 -2.80 -4.95 7.72
N VAL A 36 -2.43 -4.16 6.72
CA VAL A 36 -1.31 -3.19 6.79
C VAL A 36 -1.79 -1.79 7.22
N GLY A 37 -3.11 -1.55 7.17
CA GLY A 37 -3.73 -0.27 7.45
C GLY A 37 -3.71 0.68 6.23
N GLY A 38 -3.73 1.99 6.52
CA GLY A 38 -3.67 3.03 5.49
C GLY A 38 -2.25 3.20 4.94
N ILE A 39 -2.08 2.91 3.65
CA ILE A 39 -0.89 3.24 2.86
C ILE A 39 -1.10 4.63 2.28
N TYR A 40 -0.31 5.61 2.73
CA TYR A 40 -0.38 6.98 2.20
C TYR A 40 0.76 7.21 1.23
N ALA A 41 0.46 7.63 0.00
CA ALA A 41 1.43 8.02 -1.01
C ALA A 41 1.31 9.52 -1.28
N ILE A 42 2.38 10.26 -1.04
CA ILE A 42 2.45 11.72 -1.17
C ILE A 42 3.37 12.04 -2.34
N ILE A 43 2.84 12.75 -3.34
CA ILE A 43 3.62 13.30 -4.46
C ILE A 43 3.86 14.77 -4.19
N LEU A 44 5.12 15.15 -4.06
CA LEU A 44 5.55 16.55 -3.98
C LEU A 44 5.72 17.09 -5.40
N ASN A 45 5.13 18.25 -5.73
CA ASN A 45 5.30 18.82 -7.07
C ASN A 45 6.76 19.29 -7.33
N ASP A 46 7.48 19.71 -6.29
CA ASP A 46 8.86 20.20 -6.39
C ASP A 46 9.91 19.08 -6.37
N ARG A 47 9.57 17.89 -5.88
CA ARG A 47 10.49 16.75 -5.80
C ARG A 47 10.00 15.61 -6.66
N ARG A 48 10.81 15.17 -7.62
CA ARG A 48 10.53 13.96 -8.40
C ARG A 48 10.58 12.72 -7.51
N GLY A 49 9.44 12.33 -6.95
CA GLY A 49 9.32 11.12 -6.15
C GLY A 49 7.97 10.99 -5.43
N VAL A 50 7.81 9.84 -4.77
CA VAL A 50 6.64 9.47 -3.98
C VAL A 50 7.11 9.12 -2.58
N LYS A 51 6.56 9.80 -1.58
CA LYS A 51 6.73 9.43 -0.17
C LYS A 51 5.59 8.50 0.23
N VAL A 52 5.93 7.30 0.69
CA VAL A 52 4.99 6.28 1.14
C VAL A 52 5.05 6.17 2.66
N LEU A 53 3.92 6.33 3.34
CA LEU A 53 3.76 6.16 4.78
C LEU A 53 2.99 4.85 5.03
N VAL A 54 3.62 3.91 5.73
CA VAL A 54 3.04 2.60 6.07
C VAL A 54 3.50 2.19 7.47
N GLU A 55 2.57 1.73 8.32
CA GLU A 55 2.86 1.24 9.68
C GLU A 55 3.73 2.22 10.52
N GLY A 56 3.51 3.53 10.36
CA GLY A 56 4.28 4.58 11.05
C GLY A 56 5.70 4.80 10.51
N LYS A 57 6.10 4.13 9.43
CA LYS A 57 7.39 4.31 8.75
C LYS A 57 7.21 5.11 7.48
N GLU A 58 8.15 6.02 7.24
CA GLU A 58 8.21 6.83 6.02
C GLU A 58 9.26 6.26 5.05
N PHE A 59 8.86 6.07 3.81
CA PHE A 59 9.74 5.61 2.73
C PHE A 59 9.67 6.59 1.57
N PHE A 60 10.81 7.06 1.08
CA PHE A 60 10.86 7.92 -0.10
C PHE A 60 11.36 7.15 -1.31
N PHE A 61 10.62 7.21 -2.41
CA PHE A 61 10.95 6.55 -3.66
C PHE A 61 11.06 7.58 -4.78
N ASN A 62 12.23 7.65 -5.41
CA ASN A 62 12.48 8.46 -6.60
C ASN A 62 12.45 7.63 -7.90
N ASN A 63 12.33 6.31 -7.79
CA ASN A 63 12.28 5.37 -8.91
C ASN A 63 11.02 4.49 -8.79
N PHE A 64 10.32 4.32 -9.92
CA PHE A 64 9.18 3.43 -10.08
C PHE A 64 9.50 1.97 -9.74
N ASP A 65 10.65 1.44 -10.16
CA ASP A 65 10.99 0.02 -9.92
C ASP A 65 11.08 -0.30 -8.43
N LYS A 66 11.62 0.64 -7.64
CA LYS A 66 11.75 0.49 -6.19
C LYS A 66 10.39 0.60 -5.50
N LEU A 67 9.52 1.49 -5.99
CA LEU A 67 8.15 1.63 -5.49
C LEU A 67 7.35 0.35 -5.78
N ASP A 68 7.43 -0.17 -7.00
CA ASP A 68 6.70 -1.38 -7.39
C ASP A 68 7.17 -2.62 -6.64
N SER A 69 8.49 -2.78 -6.52
CA SER A 69 9.09 -3.84 -5.70
C SER A 69 8.66 -3.75 -4.24
N PHE A 70 8.54 -2.53 -3.69
CA PHE A 70 8.07 -2.32 -2.32
C PHE A 70 6.60 -2.72 -2.16
N LEU A 71 5.72 -2.26 -3.07
CA LEU A 71 4.30 -2.60 -3.05
C LEU A 71 4.09 -4.11 -3.23
N THR A 72 4.85 -4.75 -4.11
CA THR A 72 4.81 -6.21 -4.33
C THR A 72 5.25 -6.97 -3.08
N ARG A 73 6.33 -6.55 -2.42
CA ARG A 73 6.78 -7.16 -1.15
C ARG A 73 5.75 -7.01 -0.04
N LEU A 74 5.09 -5.86 0.02
CA LEU A 74 4.01 -5.61 0.97
C LEU A 74 2.87 -6.63 0.77
N GLN A 75 2.49 -6.87 -0.50
CA GLN A 75 1.47 -7.85 -0.86
C GLN A 75 1.92 -9.31 -0.62
N GLN A 76 3.20 -9.64 -0.86
CA GLN A 76 3.71 -10.99 -0.58
C GLN A 76 3.74 -11.32 0.92
N ARG A 77 3.99 -10.32 1.80
CA ARG A 77 3.88 -10.54 3.26
C ARG A 77 2.46 -10.93 3.66
N LYS A 78 1.45 -10.32 3.05
CA LYS A 78 0.02 -10.66 3.21
C LYS A 78 -0.27 -12.11 2.81
N ASP A 79 0.20 -12.54 1.63
CA ASP A 79 -0.03 -13.92 1.17
C ASP A 79 0.58 -14.97 2.11
N ASN A 80 1.77 -14.69 2.66
CA ASN A 80 2.43 -15.58 3.60
C ASN A 80 1.76 -15.62 4.97
N PHE A 81 1.28 -14.48 5.48
CA PHE A 81 0.53 -14.42 6.74
C PHE A 81 -0.80 -15.18 6.64
N MET A 82 -1.56 -14.96 5.55
CA MET A 82 -2.80 -15.68 5.27
C MET A 82 -2.59 -17.19 5.16
N LYS A 83 -1.48 -17.65 4.56
CA LYS A 83 -1.13 -19.08 4.52
C LYS A 83 -0.93 -19.65 5.92
N ILE A 84 -0.26 -18.93 6.81
CA ILE A 84 -0.02 -19.36 8.21
C ILE A 84 -1.35 -19.43 8.97
N LEU A 85 -2.19 -18.41 8.86
CA LEU A 85 -3.52 -18.37 9.49
C LEU A 85 -4.40 -19.54 9.01
N ARG A 86 -4.44 -19.81 7.70
CA ARG A 86 -5.21 -20.94 7.15
C ARG A 86 -4.72 -22.28 7.67
N ARG A 87 -3.40 -22.50 7.76
CA ARG A 87 -2.82 -23.73 8.34
C ARG A 87 -3.25 -23.92 9.79
N LYS A 88 -3.25 -22.85 10.60
CA LYS A 88 -3.69 -22.90 12.01
C LYS A 88 -5.18 -23.26 12.13
N ASN A 89 -6.05 -22.62 11.33
CA ASN A 89 -7.49 -22.91 11.34
C ASN A 89 -7.81 -24.35 10.92
N ILE A 90 -7.13 -24.88 9.89
CA ILE A 90 -7.30 -26.27 9.47
C ILE A 90 -6.86 -27.24 10.58
N SER A 91 -5.71 -26.97 11.22
CA SER A 91 -5.23 -27.78 12.35
C SER A 91 -6.17 -27.76 13.57
N GLN A 92 -6.84 -26.64 13.85
CA GLN A 92 -7.87 -26.57 14.89
C GLN A 92 -9.13 -27.35 14.50
N LYS A 93 -9.58 -27.21 13.25
CA LYS A 93 -10.79 -27.89 12.76
C LYS A 93 -10.62 -29.41 12.75
N LEU A 94 -9.43 -29.91 12.38
CA LEU A 94 -9.11 -31.34 12.43
C LEU A 94 -9.11 -31.89 13.87
N ARG A 95 -8.57 -31.13 14.83
CA ARG A 95 -8.59 -31.50 16.26
C ARG A 95 -10.00 -31.54 16.87
N MET A 96 -10.95 -30.78 16.33
CA MET A 96 -12.34 -30.79 16.79
C MET A 96 -13.17 -31.92 16.16
N LEU A 97 -12.71 -32.54 15.07
CA LEU A 97 -13.38 -33.65 14.39
C LEU A 97 -12.99 -35.03 14.95
N GLU A 98 -12.00 -35.10 15.84
CA GLU A 98 -11.58 -36.33 16.54
C GLU A 98 -12.31 -36.55 17.87
N ILE A 99 -13.56 -36.08 18.01
CA ILE A 99 -14.47 -36.39 19.12
C ILE A 99 -15.75 -36.99 18.56
#